data_AF-A0A4Q9EFD7-F1
#
_entry.id   AF-A0A4Q9EFD7-F1
#
_cell.length_a   1.000
_cell.length_b   1.000
_cell.length_c   1.000
_cell.angle_alpha   90.00
_cell.angle_beta   90.00
_cell.angle_gamma   90.00
#
_symmetry.space_group_name_H-M   'P 1'
#
loop_
_entity.id
_entity.type
_entity.pdbx_description
1 polymer ?
#
loop_
_entity_poly.entity_id
_entity_poly.type
_entity_poly.pdbx_seq_one_letter_code
_entity_poly.pdbx_strand_id
1 'polypeptide(L)'
;MKNSTLLALIPVAMMSSFAFADLPESDDATQAMIDQAAAPKFLLPQQNVSGGQTVSATATKQGEKKPVSSASSSYLPFWGDEARALGYELPEPFGVSVSYMNIRQNINVDSIAFNGLGLGSGSNFIALPSNLFDIKVGKTRQKSETETMKLDAWVLPFMNVYGIIGHTKGSSISNVSVDSDPSNFKGLSNTLNRIISNVIHGMNQNGTLKDIDFKLDFKGTTYGAGTTLVGGYGDWFSMVDINYTQTRFDILDGSIDAFTLSPRVGYRFSIPAIDALHMGPSKLNVWVGSMYQDVQQEFKGNLNDLNMPAELQKLMAMANEDGKGRFDVKQHLQSPWNVLLGAQYEVTRNFNLITEFGFAERNSFFVSGEYRF
;
A
#
# COMPACT_ATOMS: atom_id res chain seq x y z
N MET A 1 17.43 -13.07 -23.97
CA MET A 1 17.10 -14.12 -22.99
C MET A 1 16.08 -13.52 -22.05
N LYS A 2 14.79 -13.83 -22.25
CA LYS A 2 13.68 -13.34 -21.42
C LYS A 2 13.31 -14.47 -20.46
N ASN A 3 13.47 -14.23 -19.16
CA ASN A 3 12.99 -15.11 -18.11
C ASN A 3 11.60 -14.62 -17.72
N SER A 4 10.61 -15.50 -17.81
CA SER A 4 9.21 -15.20 -17.50
C SER A 4 8.70 -16.28 -16.51
N THR A 5 7.85 -15.93 -15.54
CA THR A 5 7.49 -16.78 -14.38
C THR A 5 5.99 -16.66 -13.99
N LEU A 6 5.30 -17.69 -13.44
CA LEU A 6 3.82 -17.72 -13.20
C LEU A 6 3.36 -17.26 -11.79
N LEU A 7 2.27 -16.49 -11.74
CA LEU A 7 2.00 -15.52 -10.69
C LEU A 7 1.25 -15.97 -9.43
N ALA A 8 1.75 -15.52 -8.28
CA ALA A 8 1.04 -15.34 -7.02
C ALA A 8 1.56 -14.01 -6.43
N LEU A 9 0.79 -12.94 -6.58
CA LEU A 9 1.22 -11.58 -6.20
C LEU A 9 0.23 -10.83 -5.37
N ILE A 10 0.82 -9.96 -4.56
CA ILE A 10 0.08 -9.04 -3.72
C ILE A 10 0.66 -7.64 -3.91
N PRO A 11 -0.22 -6.64 -4.02
CA PRO A 11 0.12 -5.25 -4.18
C PRO A 11 0.69 -4.65 -2.90
N VAL A 12 1.27 -3.50 -3.14
CA VAL A 12 2.06 -2.74 -2.21
C VAL A 12 1.15 -2.00 -1.26
N ALA A 13 1.11 -2.41 0.01
CA ALA A 13 0.53 -1.58 1.05
C ALA A 13 1.47 -0.40 1.35
N MET A 14 1.15 0.80 0.90
CA MET A 14 2.03 1.97 1.08
C MET A 14 1.46 2.93 2.10
N MET A 15 2.36 3.55 2.86
CA MET A 15 2.02 4.41 3.98
C MET A 15 2.43 5.85 3.70
N SER A 16 1.57 6.76 4.13
CA SER A 16 1.81 8.18 4.16
C SER A 16 2.57 8.60 5.41
N SER A 17 3.37 9.64 5.21
CA SER A 17 4.19 10.32 6.20
C SER A 17 3.48 11.59 6.68
N PHE A 18 3.56 11.90 7.98
CA PHE A 18 2.80 13.01 8.58
C PHE A 18 3.67 13.94 9.39
N ALA A 19 3.46 15.24 9.25
CA ALA A 19 3.90 16.21 10.23
C ALA A 19 2.63 16.77 10.88
N PHE A 20 2.64 16.87 12.20
CA PHE A 20 1.45 17.30 12.94
C PHE A 20 1.37 18.80 13.07
N ALA A 21 0.14 19.28 13.26
CA ALA A 21 -0.10 20.54 13.92
C ALA A 21 0.18 20.43 15.43
N ASP A 22 0.98 21.31 16.03
CA ASP A 22 1.07 21.43 17.50
C ASP A 22 -0.09 22.26 18.05
N LEU A 23 -0.56 21.96 19.27
CA LEU A 23 -1.55 22.75 20.01
C LEU A 23 -0.84 23.74 20.96
N PRO A 24 -1.43 24.92 21.28
CA PRO A 24 -0.86 25.83 22.26
C PRO A 24 -1.08 25.33 23.69
N GLU A 25 -0.02 25.41 24.49
CA GLU A 25 0.03 25.05 25.91
C GLU A 25 -0.54 26.20 26.77
N SER A 26 -1.87 26.32 26.91
CA SER A 26 -2.49 27.09 28.04
C SER A 26 -4.00 26.89 28.16
N ASP A 27 -4.47 26.54 29.37
CA ASP A 27 -5.90 26.38 29.73
C ASP A 27 -6.76 27.64 29.53
N ASP A 28 -6.16 28.84 29.57
CA ASP A 28 -6.86 30.12 29.41
C ASP A 28 -7.45 30.32 28.00
N ALA A 29 -6.84 29.71 26.97
CA ALA A 29 -7.33 29.80 25.59
C ALA A 29 -8.64 29.01 25.40
N THR A 30 -8.79 27.89 26.10
CA THR A 30 -9.98 27.03 26.03
C THR A 30 -11.21 27.71 26.62
N GLN A 31 -11.04 28.46 27.72
CA GLN A 31 -12.13 29.22 28.35
C GLN A 31 -12.61 30.35 27.44
N ALA A 32 -11.68 31.07 26.79
CA ALA A 32 -12.01 32.12 25.84
C ALA A 32 -12.78 31.62 24.60
N MET A 33 -12.54 30.37 24.18
CA MET A 33 -13.24 29.74 23.06
C MET A 33 -14.68 29.33 23.39
N ILE A 34 -14.94 28.91 24.64
CA ILE A 34 -16.30 28.58 25.10
C ILE A 34 -17.19 29.84 25.10
N ASP A 35 -16.65 30.96 25.59
CA ASP A 35 -17.38 32.24 25.62
C ASP A 35 -17.61 32.82 24.22
N GLN A 36 -16.67 32.61 23.28
CA GLN A 36 -16.78 33.11 21.92
C GLN A 36 -17.70 32.26 21.03
N ALA A 37 -17.84 30.95 21.31
CA ALA A 37 -18.78 30.06 20.63
C ALA A 37 -20.25 30.31 21.05
N ALA A 38 -20.48 30.82 22.26
CA ALA A 38 -21.83 31.12 22.78
C ALA A 38 -22.50 32.34 22.12
N ALA A 39 -21.76 33.17 21.38
CA ALA A 39 -22.29 34.35 20.71
C ALA A 39 -22.06 34.26 19.18
N PRO A 40 -23.03 33.79 18.39
CA PRO A 40 -22.92 33.84 16.94
C PRO A 40 -22.85 35.29 16.46
N LYS A 41 -21.74 35.68 15.83
CA LYS A 41 -21.47 37.02 15.25
C LYS A 41 -22.32 37.38 14.02
N PHE A 42 -23.50 36.78 13.86
CA PHE A 42 -24.38 37.00 12.70
C PHE A 42 -25.47 38.06 12.91
N LEU A 43 -25.44 38.84 14.01
CA LEU A 43 -26.51 39.80 14.34
C LEU A 43 -26.06 41.23 14.70
N LEU A 44 -24.90 41.71 14.22
CA LEU A 44 -24.53 43.12 14.37
C LEU A 44 -24.64 43.86 13.03
N PRO A 45 -25.41 44.98 12.94
CA PRO A 45 -25.55 45.74 11.69
C PRO A 45 -24.21 46.37 11.29
N GLN A 46 -23.88 46.30 10.00
CA GLN A 46 -22.79 47.07 9.39
C GLN A 46 -22.94 48.57 9.72
N GLN A 47 -21.93 49.16 10.35
CA GLN A 47 -21.86 50.59 10.57
C GLN A 47 -20.80 51.19 9.62
N ASN A 48 -21.26 52.16 8.83
CA ASN A 48 -20.51 52.93 7.85
C ASN A 48 -19.29 53.65 8.43
N VAL A 49 -18.28 53.79 7.57
CA VAL A 49 -17.04 54.56 7.77
C VAL A 49 -17.31 56.07 7.71
N SER A 50 -16.84 56.83 8.70
CA SER A 50 -16.38 58.23 8.52
C SER A 50 -15.76 58.81 9.80
N GLY A 51 -14.60 59.46 9.68
CA GLY A 51 -14.12 60.48 10.62
C GLY A 51 -12.77 60.19 11.27
N GLY A 52 -11.74 60.95 10.90
CA GLY A 52 -10.41 60.88 11.50
C GLY A 52 -10.27 61.68 12.80
N GLN A 53 -9.23 61.36 13.57
CA GLN A 53 -8.46 62.32 14.38
C GLN A 53 -7.17 61.67 14.91
N THR A 54 -6.07 62.40 14.74
CA THR A 54 -4.78 62.24 15.41
C THR A 54 -4.87 62.56 16.89
N VAL A 55 -4.34 61.68 17.76
CA VAL A 55 -3.83 62.06 19.09
C VAL A 55 -2.59 61.22 19.41
N SER A 56 -1.51 61.90 19.79
CA SER A 56 -0.24 61.33 20.26
C SER A 56 -0.26 60.98 21.76
N ALA A 57 0.67 60.10 22.13
CA ALA A 57 1.25 59.83 23.44
C ALA A 57 0.51 58.83 24.34
N THR A 58 1.14 57.65 24.59
CA THR A 58 1.97 57.41 25.78
C THR A 58 2.68 56.07 25.63
N ALA A 59 3.99 56.07 25.84
CA ALA A 59 4.79 54.86 25.89
C ALA A 59 4.47 54.07 27.17
N THR A 60 4.08 52.81 27.03
CA THR A 60 4.14 51.83 28.10
C THR A 60 4.84 50.60 27.56
N LYS A 61 5.93 50.22 28.22
CA LYS A 61 6.74 49.03 27.92
C LYS A 61 5.86 47.79 28.06
N GLN A 62 5.72 47.02 26.98
CA GLN A 62 5.26 45.64 27.03
C GLN A 62 6.03 44.84 25.98
N GLY A 63 6.39 43.62 26.36
CA GLY A 63 7.55 42.88 25.89
C GLY A 63 7.65 42.68 24.38
N GLU A 64 8.89 42.45 23.93
CA GLU A 64 9.26 42.02 22.59
C GLU A 64 8.36 40.86 22.15
N LYS A 65 7.32 41.17 21.38
CA LYS A 65 6.78 40.22 20.42
C LYS A 65 7.87 40.02 19.37
N LYS A 66 8.47 38.83 19.37
CA LYS A 66 9.29 38.35 18.25
C LYS A 66 8.52 38.66 16.95
N PRO A 67 9.18 39.22 15.92
CA PRO A 67 8.52 39.52 14.67
C PRO A 67 7.97 38.21 14.11
N VAL A 68 6.65 38.16 13.95
CA VAL A 68 5.98 37.13 13.15
C VAL A 68 6.61 37.22 11.77
N SER A 69 7.50 36.28 11.47
CA SER A 69 8.17 36.22 10.17
C SER A 69 7.08 36.12 9.11
N SER A 70 7.09 37.10 8.21
CA SER A 70 6.32 37.22 6.97
C SER A 70 5.55 35.95 6.59
N ALA A 71 4.22 36.05 6.72
CA ALA A 71 3.28 35.11 6.12
C ALA A 71 3.60 34.95 4.63
N SER A 72 4.30 33.86 4.31
CA SER A 72 4.21 33.23 3.01
C SER A 72 2.74 32.86 2.83
N SER A 73 2.05 33.55 1.91
CA SER A 73 0.68 33.22 1.52
C SER A 73 0.69 31.90 0.76
N SER A 74 0.94 30.81 1.47
CA SER A 74 0.71 29.50 0.90
C SER A 74 -0.80 29.33 0.78
N TYR A 75 -1.27 29.12 -0.45
CA TYR A 75 -2.68 28.81 -0.73
C TYR A 75 -3.15 27.52 -0.02
N LEU A 76 -2.20 26.72 0.50
CA LEU A 76 -2.44 25.47 1.19
C LEU A 76 -1.77 25.43 2.59
N PRO A 77 -2.36 24.73 3.56
CA PRO A 77 -3.68 24.10 3.49
C PRO A 77 -4.80 25.14 3.47
N PHE A 78 -5.91 24.84 2.79
CA PHE A 78 -7.14 25.62 2.93
C PHE A 78 -7.56 25.60 4.41
N TRP A 79 -8.04 26.73 4.94
CA TRP A 79 -8.27 26.94 6.38
C TRP A 79 -7.01 26.92 7.26
N GLY A 80 -5.83 27.04 6.65
CA GLY A 80 -4.58 27.10 7.37
C GLY A 80 -4.46 28.35 8.23
N ASP A 81 -4.96 29.50 7.77
CA ASP A 81 -4.90 30.76 8.53
C ASP A 81 -5.79 30.71 9.76
N GLU A 82 -6.99 30.14 9.65
CA GLU A 82 -7.92 29.92 10.74
C GLU A 82 -7.36 28.93 11.75
N ALA A 83 -6.75 27.83 11.30
CA ALA A 83 -6.08 26.89 12.19
C ALA A 83 -4.89 27.56 12.91
N ARG A 84 -4.04 28.32 12.21
CA ARG A 84 -2.95 29.06 12.85
C ARG A 84 -3.47 30.12 13.83
N ALA A 85 -4.60 30.76 13.54
CA ALA A 85 -5.25 31.71 14.44
C ALA A 85 -5.79 31.04 15.72
N LEU A 86 -6.15 29.76 15.65
CA LEU A 86 -6.48 28.92 16.81
C LEU A 86 -5.23 28.41 17.55
N GLY A 87 -4.02 28.79 17.12
CA GLY A 87 -2.75 28.44 17.75
C GLY A 87 -2.11 27.16 17.22
N TYR A 88 -2.62 26.59 16.14
CA TYR A 88 -2.04 25.38 15.54
C TYR A 88 -0.76 25.68 14.75
N GLU A 89 0.36 25.01 15.05
CA GLU A 89 1.58 25.09 14.22
C GLU A 89 1.52 24.10 13.06
N LEU A 90 1.07 24.54 11.88
CA LEU A 90 0.94 23.66 10.72
C LEU A 90 2.30 23.35 10.08
N PRO A 91 2.49 22.10 9.60
CA PRO A 91 3.68 21.75 8.83
C PRO A 91 3.68 22.42 7.45
N GLU A 92 4.85 22.39 6.81
CA GLU A 92 4.95 22.80 5.42
C GLU A 92 4.02 21.94 4.53
N PRO A 93 3.32 22.58 3.58
CA PRO A 93 2.19 21.97 2.91
C PRO A 93 2.61 20.88 1.94
N PHE A 94 3.77 20.98 1.28
CA PHE A 94 4.19 20.01 0.27
C PHE A 94 5.23 19.02 0.83
N GLY A 95 5.16 17.78 0.37
CA GLY A 95 6.02 16.69 0.80
C GLY A 95 6.54 15.84 -0.35
N VAL A 96 7.78 15.40 -0.21
CA VAL A 96 8.40 14.33 -1.02
C VAL A 96 8.89 13.27 -0.06
N SER A 97 8.54 12.00 -0.32
CA SER A 97 9.09 10.89 0.46
C SER A 97 9.60 9.78 -0.42
N VAL A 98 10.64 9.09 0.07
CA VAL A 98 11.15 7.85 -0.51
C VAL A 98 11.06 6.79 0.55
N SER A 99 10.46 5.65 0.20
CA SER A 99 10.23 4.58 1.15
C SER A 99 10.62 3.22 0.60
N TYR A 100 10.96 2.33 1.53
CA TYR A 100 11.27 0.94 1.28
C TYR A 100 10.38 0.07 2.17
N MET A 101 9.80 -0.97 1.58
CA MET A 101 8.97 -1.92 2.29
C MET A 101 9.34 -3.36 1.94
N ASN A 102 9.54 -4.19 2.96
CA ASN A 102 9.61 -5.63 2.83
C ASN A 102 8.36 -6.29 3.41
N ILE A 103 7.72 -7.18 2.66
CA ILE A 103 6.56 -7.96 3.10
C ILE A 103 6.84 -9.46 2.96
N ARG A 104 6.37 -10.24 3.95
CA ARG A 104 6.28 -11.70 3.90
C ARG A 104 4.90 -12.15 4.35
N GLN A 105 4.20 -12.90 3.51
CA GLN A 105 2.82 -13.31 3.77
C GLN A 105 2.46 -14.63 3.09
N ASN A 106 1.34 -15.21 3.54
CA ASN A 106 0.75 -16.40 2.94
C ASN A 106 -0.36 -15.99 1.97
N ILE A 107 -0.55 -16.77 0.91
CA ILE A 107 -1.55 -16.54 -0.14
C ILE A 107 -2.43 -17.78 -0.26
N ASN A 108 -3.74 -17.56 -0.40
CA ASN A 108 -4.70 -18.60 -0.75
C ASN A 108 -5.00 -18.51 -2.24
N VAL A 109 -4.79 -19.60 -2.98
CA VAL A 109 -5.11 -19.69 -4.40
C VAL A 109 -6.48 -20.33 -4.55
N ASP A 110 -7.42 -19.62 -5.17
CA ASP A 110 -8.80 -20.08 -5.34
C ASP A 110 -8.94 -21.03 -6.52
N SER A 111 -8.28 -20.72 -7.64
CA SER A 111 -8.32 -21.56 -8.83
C SER A 111 -7.16 -21.26 -9.77
N ILE A 112 -6.67 -22.30 -10.44
CA ILE A 112 -5.78 -22.20 -11.61
C ILE A 112 -6.49 -22.87 -12.78
N ALA A 113 -6.73 -22.13 -13.86
CA ALA A 113 -7.31 -22.67 -15.09
C ALA A 113 -6.32 -22.51 -16.25
N PHE A 114 -6.28 -23.51 -17.13
CA PHE A 114 -5.49 -23.47 -18.35
C PHE A 114 -6.38 -23.55 -19.58
N ASN A 115 -6.07 -22.73 -20.57
CA ASN A 115 -6.80 -22.62 -21.83
C ASN A 115 -5.83 -22.70 -23.02
N GLY A 116 -6.33 -23.12 -24.18
CA GLY A 116 -5.51 -23.17 -25.40
C GLY A 116 -4.45 -24.28 -25.43
N LEU A 117 -4.55 -25.26 -24.53
CA LEU A 117 -3.73 -26.46 -24.56
C LEU A 117 -4.24 -27.44 -25.62
N GLY A 118 -3.32 -28.13 -26.29
CA GLY A 118 -3.63 -29.14 -27.30
C GLY A 118 -2.42 -29.97 -27.69
N LEU A 119 -2.69 -31.10 -28.33
CA LEU A 119 -1.67 -31.99 -28.89
C LEU A 119 -1.52 -31.79 -30.39
N GLY A 120 -0.28 -31.83 -30.87
CA GLY A 120 0.05 -31.60 -32.27
C GLY A 120 -0.01 -30.13 -32.67
N SER A 121 0.35 -29.84 -33.93
CA SER A 121 0.44 -28.48 -34.47
C SER A 121 -0.33 -28.32 -35.78
N GLY A 122 -0.77 -27.09 -36.08
CA GLY A 122 -1.40 -26.73 -37.34
C GLY A 122 -2.74 -27.44 -37.58
N SER A 123 -2.90 -28.07 -38.75
CA SER A 123 -4.15 -28.77 -39.13
C SER A 123 -4.43 -30.04 -38.30
N ASN A 124 -3.46 -30.52 -37.53
CA ASN A 124 -3.57 -31.72 -36.69
C ASN A 124 -3.74 -31.37 -35.20
N PHE A 125 -4.00 -30.11 -34.87
CA PHE A 125 -4.18 -29.66 -33.49
C PHE A 125 -5.44 -30.28 -32.86
N ILE A 126 -5.25 -31.01 -31.76
CA ILE A 126 -6.32 -31.59 -30.96
C ILE A 126 -6.39 -30.82 -29.65
N ALA A 127 -7.44 -30.02 -29.47
CA ALA A 127 -7.64 -29.26 -28.24
C ALA A 127 -7.83 -30.21 -27.04
N LEU A 128 -7.07 -29.98 -25.98
CA LEU A 128 -7.25 -30.64 -24.70
C LEU A 128 -8.30 -29.87 -23.89
N PRO A 129 -9.25 -30.56 -23.24
CA PRO A 129 -10.25 -29.88 -22.43
C PRO A 129 -9.59 -29.26 -21.20
N SER A 130 -10.06 -28.08 -20.79
CA SER A 130 -9.48 -27.29 -19.70
C SER A 130 -9.54 -27.98 -18.33
N ASN A 131 -10.48 -28.92 -18.15
CA ASN A 131 -10.63 -29.73 -16.94
C ASN A 131 -9.76 -31.01 -16.92
N LEU A 132 -8.89 -31.20 -17.92
CA LEU A 132 -7.98 -32.35 -17.96
C LEU A 132 -6.93 -32.30 -16.85
N PHE A 133 -6.55 -31.10 -16.41
CA PHE A 133 -5.57 -30.87 -15.37
C PHE A 133 -6.27 -30.34 -14.12
N ASP A 134 -6.36 -31.17 -13.08
CA ASP A 134 -6.78 -30.76 -11.75
C ASP A 134 -5.54 -30.27 -10.98
N ILE A 135 -5.48 -28.98 -10.70
CA ILE A 135 -4.30 -28.34 -10.10
C ILE A 135 -4.64 -27.97 -8.68
N LYS A 136 -4.05 -28.72 -7.74
CA LYS A 136 -4.18 -28.46 -6.32
C LYS A 136 -3.00 -27.65 -5.86
N VAL A 137 -3.27 -26.45 -5.35
CA VAL A 137 -2.26 -25.60 -4.75
C VAL A 137 -2.36 -25.73 -3.23
N GLY A 138 -1.26 -26.11 -2.60
CA GLY A 138 -1.12 -26.12 -1.15
C GLY A 138 -0.84 -24.74 -0.60
N LYS A 139 0.02 -24.67 0.43
CA LYS A 139 0.43 -23.38 1.02
C LYS A 139 1.32 -22.62 0.05
N THR A 140 1.02 -21.34 -0.13
CA THR A 140 1.84 -20.43 -0.92
C THR A 140 2.46 -19.38 -0.01
N ARG A 141 3.80 -19.27 -0.04
CA ARG A 141 4.55 -18.28 0.73
C ARG A 141 5.20 -17.28 -0.20
N GLN A 142 4.99 -15.99 0.08
CA GLN A 142 5.44 -14.91 -0.78
C GLN A 142 6.32 -13.93 0.00
N LYS A 143 7.36 -13.41 -0.68
CA LYS A 143 8.23 -12.33 -0.21
C LYS A 143 8.31 -11.23 -1.28
N SER A 144 8.14 -9.97 -0.89
CA SER A 144 8.28 -8.82 -1.80
C SER A 144 9.04 -7.68 -1.14
N GLU A 145 9.70 -6.92 -1.98
CA GLU A 145 10.42 -5.69 -1.66
C GLU A 145 9.89 -4.61 -2.60
N THR A 146 9.46 -3.49 -2.04
CA THR A 146 8.99 -2.35 -2.83
C THR A 146 9.72 -1.09 -2.42
N GLU A 147 10.15 -0.34 -3.43
CA GLU A 147 10.67 1.00 -3.31
C GLU A 147 9.63 1.95 -3.90
N THR A 148 9.29 3.03 -3.21
CA THR A 148 8.36 4.05 -3.70
C THR A 148 8.88 5.46 -3.50
N MET A 149 8.40 6.31 -4.38
CA MET A 149 8.42 7.75 -4.22
C MET A 149 6.97 8.24 -4.04
N LYS A 150 6.77 9.13 -3.07
CA LYS A 150 5.50 9.79 -2.79
C LYS A 150 5.65 11.29 -2.95
N LEU A 151 4.65 11.90 -3.57
CA LEU A 151 4.46 13.34 -3.62
C LEU A 151 3.14 13.65 -2.94
N ASP A 152 3.15 14.56 -1.96
CA ASP A 152 1.96 14.86 -1.18
C ASP A 152 1.79 16.34 -0.87
N ALA A 153 0.54 16.69 -0.54
CA ALA A 153 0.17 18.03 -0.12
C ALA A 153 -0.89 18.00 0.99
N TRP A 154 -0.71 18.80 2.03
CA TRP A 154 -1.77 19.14 2.97
C TRP A 154 -2.78 20.06 2.28
N VAL A 155 -3.91 19.51 1.87
CA VAL A 155 -4.99 20.26 1.24
C VAL A 155 -5.86 20.96 2.29
N LEU A 156 -6.08 20.30 3.43
CA LEU A 156 -6.73 20.86 4.62
C LEU A 156 -5.79 20.68 5.83
N PRO A 157 -6.01 21.37 6.96
CA PRO A 157 -5.13 21.29 8.12
C PRO A 157 -5.12 19.88 8.75
N PHE A 158 -6.09 19.05 8.37
CA PHE A 158 -6.28 17.68 8.81
C PHE A 158 -6.27 16.66 7.65
N MET A 159 -6.07 17.09 6.40
CA MET A 159 -6.15 16.19 5.23
C MET A 159 -4.95 16.34 4.32
N ASN A 160 -4.17 15.26 4.22
CA ASN A 160 -3.08 15.12 3.26
C ASN A 160 -3.59 14.33 2.05
N VAL A 161 -3.24 14.75 0.84
CA VAL A 161 -3.53 14.05 -0.41
C VAL A 161 -2.21 13.77 -1.12
N TYR A 162 -2.08 12.58 -1.69
CA TYR A 162 -0.81 12.15 -2.25
C TYR A 162 -0.95 11.26 -3.47
N GLY A 163 0.07 11.28 -4.31
CA GLY A 163 0.31 10.32 -5.38
C GLY A 163 1.58 9.52 -5.12
N ILE A 164 1.59 8.26 -5.54
CA ILE A 164 2.74 7.37 -5.40
C ILE A 164 3.10 6.71 -6.72
N ILE A 165 4.39 6.49 -6.90
CA ILE A 165 4.96 5.60 -7.90
C ILE A 165 5.95 4.68 -7.20
N GLY A 166 5.92 3.40 -7.55
CA GLY A 166 6.80 2.42 -6.94
C GLY A 166 7.19 1.30 -7.88
N HIS A 167 8.26 0.63 -7.52
CA HIS A 167 8.70 -0.56 -8.20
C HIS A 167 8.80 -1.71 -7.19
N THR A 168 8.11 -2.80 -7.49
CA THR A 168 8.03 -3.98 -6.64
C THR A 168 8.73 -5.13 -7.31
N LYS A 169 9.56 -5.83 -6.55
CA LYS A 169 10.16 -7.11 -6.94
C LYS A 169 9.89 -8.13 -5.86
N GLY A 170 9.73 -9.39 -6.23
CA GLY A 170 9.50 -10.42 -5.24
C GLY A 170 9.52 -11.81 -5.81
N SER A 171 9.30 -12.76 -4.92
CA SER A 171 9.16 -14.15 -5.27
C SER A 171 8.03 -14.82 -4.49
N SER A 172 7.43 -15.83 -5.09
CA SER A 172 6.44 -16.68 -4.45
C SER A 172 6.85 -18.14 -4.63
N ILE A 173 6.65 -18.94 -3.59
CA ILE A 173 6.85 -20.39 -3.65
C ILE A 173 5.52 -21.03 -3.31
N SER A 174 4.97 -21.75 -4.29
CA SER A 174 3.70 -22.44 -4.19
C SER A 174 3.94 -23.93 -4.29
N ASN A 175 3.37 -24.71 -3.39
CA ASN A 175 3.41 -26.16 -3.51
C ASN A 175 2.26 -26.61 -4.40
N VAL A 176 2.56 -27.23 -5.55
CA VAL A 176 1.59 -27.54 -6.60
C VAL A 176 1.55 -29.04 -6.85
N SER A 177 0.35 -29.61 -6.83
CA SER A 177 0.07 -30.97 -7.26
C SER A 177 -0.81 -30.94 -8.51
N VAL A 178 -0.40 -31.65 -9.56
CA VAL A 178 -1.17 -31.78 -10.80
C VAL A 178 -1.69 -33.21 -10.88
N ASP A 179 -3.00 -33.36 -10.97
CA ASP A 179 -3.70 -34.64 -11.10
C ASP A 179 -4.69 -34.59 -12.28
N SER A 180 -5.30 -35.71 -12.60
CA SER A 180 -6.39 -35.81 -13.56
C SER A 180 -7.31 -36.94 -13.13
N ASP A 181 -8.62 -36.80 -13.32
CA ASP A 181 -9.58 -37.87 -13.04
C ASP A 181 -10.05 -38.54 -14.35
N PRO A 182 -9.59 -39.76 -14.66
CA PRO A 182 -9.94 -40.47 -15.88
C PRO A 182 -11.43 -40.80 -15.98
N SER A 183 -12.15 -40.82 -14.85
CA SER A 183 -13.57 -41.13 -14.81
C SER A 183 -14.44 -40.02 -15.42
N ASN A 184 -13.90 -38.79 -15.53
CA ASN A 184 -14.56 -37.66 -16.18
C ASN A 184 -14.55 -37.76 -17.72
N PHE A 185 -13.76 -38.67 -18.30
CA PHE A 185 -13.60 -38.83 -19.75
C PHE A 185 -14.20 -40.14 -20.24
N LYS A 186 -15.55 -40.22 -20.26
CA LYS A 186 -16.31 -41.38 -20.75
C LYS A 186 -16.65 -41.25 -22.24
N GLY A 187 -16.80 -42.40 -22.92
CA GLY A 187 -17.20 -42.49 -24.33
C GLY A 187 -16.04 -42.65 -25.32
N LEU A 188 -16.34 -43.21 -26.51
CA LEU A 188 -15.37 -43.50 -27.57
C LEU A 188 -14.66 -42.25 -28.11
N SER A 189 -15.35 -41.10 -28.12
CA SER A 189 -14.79 -39.80 -28.55
C SER A 189 -13.74 -39.22 -27.58
N ASN A 190 -13.68 -39.69 -26.33
CA ASN A 190 -12.77 -39.20 -25.29
C ASN A 190 -11.64 -40.19 -24.96
N THR A 191 -11.44 -41.21 -25.79
CA THR A 191 -10.45 -42.28 -25.57
C THR A 191 -9.02 -41.76 -25.42
N LEU A 192 -8.61 -40.79 -26.26
CA LEU A 192 -7.32 -40.11 -26.15
C LEU A 192 -7.19 -39.32 -24.83
N ASN A 193 -8.19 -38.51 -24.48
CA ASN A 193 -8.21 -37.74 -23.23
C ASN A 193 -8.13 -38.64 -22.00
N ARG A 194 -8.80 -39.81 -22.02
CA ARG A 194 -8.73 -40.81 -20.95
C ARG A 194 -7.33 -41.43 -20.81
N ILE A 195 -6.63 -41.70 -21.92
CA ILE A 195 -5.25 -42.21 -21.87
C ILE A 195 -4.33 -41.17 -21.24
N ILE A 196 -4.43 -39.91 -21.69
CA ILE A 196 -3.62 -38.80 -21.16
C ILE A 196 -3.91 -38.60 -19.67
N SER A 197 -5.19 -38.60 -19.30
CA SER A 197 -5.64 -38.51 -17.91
C SER A 197 -5.07 -39.63 -17.03
N ASN A 198 -5.06 -40.89 -17.50
CA ASN A 198 -4.45 -42.02 -16.78
C ASN A 198 -2.94 -41.84 -16.55
N VAL A 199 -2.22 -41.28 -17.53
CA VAL A 199 -0.78 -41.00 -17.41
C VAL A 199 -0.54 -39.92 -16.36
N ILE A 200 -1.29 -38.80 -16.42
CA ILE A 200 -1.19 -37.71 -15.45
C ILE A 200 -1.52 -38.21 -14.05
N HIS A 201 -2.61 -38.97 -13.90
CA HIS A 201 -3.01 -39.56 -12.63
C HIS A 201 -1.93 -40.49 -12.07
N GLY A 202 -1.39 -41.39 -12.91
CA GLY A 202 -0.30 -42.28 -12.52
C GLY A 202 0.96 -41.53 -12.09
N MET A 203 1.32 -40.44 -12.78
CA MET A 203 2.45 -39.59 -12.40
C MET A 203 2.23 -38.86 -11.09
N ASN A 204 0.98 -38.45 -10.78
CA ASN A 204 0.62 -37.88 -9.48
C ASN A 204 0.75 -38.93 -8.36
N GLN A 205 0.16 -40.12 -8.55
CA GLN A 205 0.20 -41.21 -7.55
C GLN A 205 1.63 -41.70 -7.26
N ASN A 206 2.49 -41.68 -8.28
CA ASN A 206 3.92 -42.01 -8.15
C ASN A 206 4.77 -40.87 -7.57
N GLY A 207 4.16 -39.75 -7.19
CA GLY A 207 4.82 -38.60 -6.55
C GLY A 207 5.55 -37.66 -7.51
N THR A 208 5.55 -37.92 -8.81
CA THR A 208 6.25 -37.08 -9.81
C THR A 208 5.53 -35.76 -10.06
N LEU A 209 4.20 -35.73 -9.94
CA LEU A 209 3.36 -34.53 -10.08
C LEU A 209 2.71 -34.09 -8.77
N LYS A 210 3.29 -34.52 -7.64
CA LYS A 210 2.75 -34.24 -6.30
C LYS A 210 3.71 -33.35 -5.54
N ASP A 211 3.16 -32.34 -4.87
CA ASP A 211 3.85 -31.42 -3.97
C ASP A 211 5.12 -30.81 -4.60
N ILE A 212 5.03 -30.42 -5.87
CA ILE A 212 6.13 -29.77 -6.59
C ILE A 212 6.25 -28.32 -6.14
N ASP A 213 7.44 -27.90 -5.73
CA ASP A 213 7.71 -26.50 -5.43
C ASP A 213 7.81 -25.67 -6.71
N PHE A 214 6.78 -24.87 -6.94
CA PHE A 214 6.73 -23.90 -8.02
C PHE A 214 7.23 -22.55 -7.52
N LYS A 215 8.45 -22.17 -7.92
CA LYS A 215 9.01 -20.85 -7.63
C LYS A 215 8.67 -19.86 -8.75
N LEU A 216 8.14 -18.73 -8.32
CA LEU A 216 7.86 -17.56 -9.12
C LEU A 216 8.78 -16.40 -8.73
N ASP A 217 9.32 -15.69 -9.73
CA ASP A 217 9.91 -14.37 -9.55
C ASP A 217 9.14 -13.34 -10.38
N PHE A 218 8.85 -12.18 -9.80
CA PHE A 218 7.99 -11.16 -10.39
C PHE A 218 8.53 -9.75 -10.17
N LYS A 219 8.16 -8.86 -11.09
CA LYS A 219 8.44 -7.43 -11.02
C LYS A 219 7.33 -6.62 -11.65
N GLY A 220 7.01 -5.48 -11.05
CA GLY A 220 5.96 -4.61 -11.55
C GLY A 220 6.12 -3.18 -11.05
N THR A 221 5.51 -2.27 -11.80
CA THR A 221 5.46 -0.85 -11.46
C THR A 221 4.07 -0.53 -10.93
N THR A 222 4.04 0.06 -9.73
CA THR A 222 2.83 0.45 -9.01
C THR A 222 2.63 1.96 -9.13
N TYR A 223 1.39 2.36 -9.40
CA TYR A 223 0.96 3.74 -9.36
C TYR A 223 -0.24 3.83 -8.44
N GLY A 224 -0.40 4.92 -7.71
CA GLY A 224 -1.53 5.05 -6.81
C GLY A 224 -1.74 6.45 -6.32
N ALA A 225 -2.88 6.64 -5.67
CA ALA A 225 -3.22 7.87 -5.00
C ALA A 225 -3.94 7.55 -3.70
N GLY A 226 -3.80 8.44 -2.73
CA GLY A 226 -4.44 8.26 -1.44
C GLY A 226 -4.61 9.57 -0.71
N THR A 227 -5.28 9.46 0.43
CA THR A 227 -5.46 10.55 1.36
C THR A 227 -5.29 10.05 2.76
N THR A 228 -4.84 10.93 3.63
CA THR A 228 -4.84 10.67 5.06
C THR A 228 -5.52 11.78 5.80
N LEU A 229 -6.42 11.38 6.69
CA LEU A 229 -7.05 12.24 7.67
C LEU A 229 -6.30 12.11 8.98
N VAL A 230 -5.98 13.25 9.61
CA VAL A 230 -5.23 13.32 10.86
C VAL A 230 -5.97 14.22 11.84
N GLY A 231 -6.09 13.77 13.09
CA GLY A 231 -6.66 14.56 14.18
C GLY A 231 -5.94 14.26 15.48
N GLY A 232 -5.76 15.27 16.33
CA GLY A 232 -5.08 15.12 17.61
C GLY A 232 -5.70 15.97 18.72
N TYR A 233 -5.48 15.54 19.95
CA TYR A 233 -5.88 16.23 21.16
C TYR A 233 -4.76 16.11 22.20
N GLY A 234 -4.14 17.23 22.55
CA GLY A 234 -2.87 17.24 23.27
C GLY A 234 -1.79 16.45 22.52
N ASP A 235 -1.08 15.58 23.24
CA ASP A 235 -0.06 14.69 22.66
C ASP A 235 -0.63 13.46 21.95
N TRP A 236 -1.93 13.19 22.10
CA TRP A 236 -2.57 12.06 21.43
C TRP A 236 -2.94 12.43 20.00
N PHE A 237 -2.75 11.48 19.10
CA PHE A 237 -3.18 11.62 17.73
C PHE A 237 -3.84 10.35 17.20
N SER A 238 -4.66 10.54 16.18
CA SER A 238 -5.27 9.51 15.37
C SER A 238 -5.13 9.86 13.91
N MET A 239 -5.02 8.84 13.07
CA MET A 239 -4.99 9.03 11.63
C MET A 239 -5.61 7.85 10.91
N VAL A 240 -6.21 8.14 9.76
CA VAL A 240 -6.79 7.14 8.88
C VAL A 240 -6.24 7.39 7.49
N ASP A 241 -5.46 6.43 7.01
CA ASP A 241 -4.92 6.45 5.65
C ASP A 241 -5.78 5.59 4.72
N ILE A 242 -6.12 6.14 3.56
CA ILE A 242 -6.92 5.49 2.52
C ILE A 242 -6.12 5.59 1.23
N ASN A 243 -5.84 4.45 0.60
CA ASN A 243 -5.01 4.40 -0.58
C ASN A 243 -5.60 3.43 -1.62
N TYR A 244 -5.56 3.84 -2.88
CA TYR A 244 -5.86 3.00 -4.02
C TYR A 244 -4.64 2.91 -4.94
N THR A 245 -4.20 1.68 -5.23
CA THR A 245 -3.05 1.42 -6.10
C THR A 245 -3.42 0.49 -7.23
N GLN A 246 -2.73 0.69 -8.35
CA GLN A 246 -2.77 -0.16 -9.53
C GLN A 246 -1.35 -0.59 -9.88
N THR A 247 -1.10 -1.89 -9.91
CA THR A 247 0.21 -2.43 -10.27
C THR A 247 0.17 -3.15 -11.62
N ARG A 248 1.10 -2.80 -12.50
CA ARG A 248 1.29 -3.46 -13.81
C ARG A 248 2.55 -4.31 -13.77
N PHE A 249 2.43 -5.57 -14.15
CA PHE A 249 3.51 -6.55 -14.13
C PHE A 249 3.97 -6.86 -15.55
N ASP A 250 5.27 -7.06 -15.73
CA ASP A 250 5.87 -7.32 -17.05
C ASP A 250 5.42 -8.66 -17.68
N ILE A 251 4.81 -9.53 -16.88
CA ILE A 251 4.50 -10.94 -17.18
C ILE A 251 2.99 -11.24 -17.14
N LEU A 252 2.15 -10.22 -16.91
CA LEU A 252 0.70 -10.36 -16.89
C LEU A 252 0.03 -9.53 -17.98
N ASP A 253 -1.05 -10.09 -18.53
CA ASP A 253 -2.03 -9.34 -19.29
C ASP A 253 -3.00 -8.66 -18.30
N GLY A 254 -2.70 -7.43 -17.89
CA GLY A 254 -3.59 -6.61 -17.07
C GLY A 254 -2.91 -5.84 -15.93
N SER A 255 -3.72 -5.42 -14.96
CA SER A 255 -3.27 -4.74 -13.74
C SER A 255 -3.93 -5.33 -12.51
N ILE A 256 -3.24 -5.27 -11.38
CA ILE A 256 -3.80 -5.58 -10.06
C ILE A 256 -4.24 -4.29 -9.41
N ASP A 257 -5.49 -4.24 -8.96
CA ASP A 257 -6.00 -3.14 -8.17
C ASP A 257 -5.99 -3.51 -6.69
N ALA A 258 -5.59 -2.56 -5.85
CA ALA A 258 -5.52 -2.71 -4.41
C ALA A 258 -6.15 -1.51 -3.71
N PHE A 259 -6.95 -1.81 -2.70
CA PHE A 259 -7.43 -0.83 -1.75
C PHE A 259 -6.82 -1.11 -0.39
N THR A 260 -6.33 -0.06 0.29
CA THR A 260 -5.90 -0.16 1.68
C THR A 260 -6.53 0.92 2.55
N LEU A 261 -6.93 0.51 3.75
CA LEU A 261 -7.45 1.38 4.81
C LEU A 261 -6.65 1.11 6.08
N SER A 262 -6.01 2.13 6.64
CA SER A 262 -5.12 1.97 7.78
C SER A 262 -5.38 3.00 8.88
N PRO A 263 -6.30 2.69 9.83
CA PRO A 263 -6.48 3.48 11.04
C PRO A 263 -5.34 3.24 12.04
N ARG A 264 -4.86 4.33 12.63
CA ARG A 264 -3.77 4.37 13.61
C ARG A 264 -4.09 5.35 14.74
N VAL A 265 -3.57 5.06 15.92
CA VAL A 265 -3.63 5.92 17.11
C VAL A 265 -2.26 5.94 17.77
N GLY A 266 -1.82 7.12 18.19
CA GLY A 266 -0.48 7.28 18.74
C GLY A 266 -0.36 8.43 19.73
N TYR A 267 0.86 8.53 20.26
CA TYR A 267 1.27 9.53 21.23
C TYR A 267 2.55 10.22 20.77
N ARG A 268 2.61 11.53 20.96
CA ARG A 268 3.76 12.38 20.67
C ARG A 268 4.58 12.60 21.92
N PHE A 269 5.86 12.27 21.85
CA PHE A 269 6.84 12.56 22.88
C PHE A 269 7.70 13.73 22.44
N SER A 270 7.81 14.74 23.30
CA SER A 270 8.77 15.83 23.14
C SER A 270 10.12 15.40 23.71
N ILE A 271 11.14 15.38 22.87
CA ILE A 271 12.52 15.06 23.25
C ILE A 271 13.26 16.39 23.45
N PRO A 272 13.71 16.69 24.68
CA PRO A 272 14.50 17.88 24.95
C PRO A 272 15.81 17.89 24.16
N ALA A 273 16.39 19.07 23.97
CA ALA A 273 17.71 19.19 23.37
C ALA A 273 18.75 18.37 24.15
N ILE A 274 19.56 17.59 23.44
CA ILE A 274 20.66 16.83 24.02
C ILE A 274 21.95 17.51 23.58
N ASP A 275 22.45 18.42 24.42
CA ASP A 275 23.66 19.20 24.14
C ASP A 275 24.88 18.31 23.87
N ALA A 276 24.98 17.15 24.54
CA ALA A 276 26.05 16.18 24.35
C ALA A 276 26.10 15.57 22.94
N LEU A 277 24.98 15.56 22.20
CA LEU A 277 24.88 15.02 20.85
C LEU A 277 24.71 16.12 19.79
N HIS A 278 24.76 17.40 20.17
CA HIS A 278 24.43 18.54 19.30
C HIS A 278 23.03 18.41 18.66
N MET A 279 22.08 17.82 19.38
CA MET A 279 20.72 17.59 18.91
C MET A 279 19.78 18.64 19.52
N GLY A 280 19.11 19.42 18.68
CA GLY A 280 18.05 20.34 19.12
C GLY A 280 16.81 19.62 19.65
N PRO A 281 15.81 20.36 20.16
CA PRO A 281 14.52 19.77 20.55
C PRO A 281 13.91 19.04 19.35
N SER A 282 13.43 17.81 19.57
CA SER A 282 12.85 16.96 18.53
C SER A 282 11.58 16.29 19.03
N LYS A 283 10.83 15.67 18.12
CA LYS A 283 9.59 14.96 18.43
C LYS A 283 9.70 13.51 18.00
N LEU A 284 9.21 12.62 18.86
CA LEU A 284 9.04 11.21 18.56
C LEU A 284 7.56 10.86 18.63
N ASN A 285 6.97 10.52 17.50
CA ASN A 285 5.60 10.02 17.45
C ASN A 285 5.66 8.49 17.46
N VAL A 286 4.88 7.84 18.32
CA VAL A 286 4.74 6.37 18.36
C VAL A 286 3.27 6.03 18.23
N TRP A 287 2.94 5.03 17.41
CA TRP A 287 1.56 4.62 17.20
C TRP A 287 1.40 3.12 17.07
N VAL A 288 0.17 2.68 17.35
CA VAL A 288 -0.34 1.36 17.00
C VAL A 288 -1.50 1.53 16.04
N GLY A 289 -1.70 0.55 15.18
CA GLY A 289 -2.80 0.60 14.23
C GLY A 289 -3.12 -0.73 13.62
N SER A 290 -4.00 -0.69 12.64
CA SER A 290 -4.34 -1.84 11.85
C SER A 290 -4.44 -1.43 10.39
N MET A 291 -4.22 -2.37 9.49
CA MET A 291 -4.28 -2.14 8.06
C MET A 291 -5.14 -3.21 7.42
N TYR A 292 -6.27 -2.77 6.88
CA TYR A 292 -7.10 -3.53 5.98
C TYR A 292 -6.56 -3.39 4.55
N GLN A 293 -6.50 -4.51 3.84
CA GLN A 293 -6.11 -4.55 2.44
C GLN A 293 -7.04 -5.48 1.68
N ASP A 294 -7.69 -4.93 0.65
CA ASP A 294 -8.46 -5.68 -0.33
C ASP A 294 -7.75 -5.64 -1.68
N VAL A 295 -7.68 -6.79 -2.33
CA VAL A 295 -6.94 -6.94 -3.58
C VAL A 295 -7.70 -7.85 -4.51
N GLN A 296 -8.02 -7.32 -5.70
CA GLN A 296 -8.53 -8.11 -6.79
C GLN A 296 -7.36 -8.77 -7.53
N GLN A 297 -7.14 -10.06 -7.29
CA GLN A 297 -6.02 -10.81 -7.85
C GLN A 297 -6.55 -11.80 -8.89
N GLU A 298 -6.73 -11.31 -10.11
CA GLU A 298 -6.93 -12.13 -11.29
C GLU A 298 -5.69 -12.02 -12.18
N PHE A 299 -5.08 -13.16 -12.50
CA PHE A 299 -3.87 -13.22 -13.30
C PHE A 299 -4.09 -13.98 -14.57
N LYS A 300 -3.91 -13.28 -15.68
CA LYS A 300 -3.97 -13.86 -17.01
C LYS A 300 -2.64 -13.66 -17.71
N GLY A 301 -2.18 -14.68 -18.42
CA GLY A 301 -0.92 -14.61 -19.15
C GLY A 301 -0.68 -15.83 -20.03
N ASN A 302 0.45 -15.84 -20.72
CA ASN A 302 0.87 -16.95 -21.58
C ASN A 302 1.61 -18.02 -20.76
N LEU A 303 1.35 -19.30 -21.03
CA LEU A 303 2.04 -20.42 -20.38
C LEU A 303 3.54 -20.51 -20.74
N ASN A 304 3.94 -19.99 -21.90
CA ASN A 304 5.34 -19.91 -22.32
C ASN A 304 6.13 -18.88 -21.51
N ASP A 305 5.42 -17.92 -20.93
CA ASP A 305 6.02 -16.91 -20.08
C ASP A 305 6.24 -17.43 -18.65
N LEU A 306 6.46 -18.73 -18.45
CA LEU A 306 6.54 -19.35 -17.14
C LEU A 306 7.71 -20.31 -17.03
N ASN A 307 8.57 -20.08 -16.04
CA ASN A 307 9.64 -20.98 -15.71
C ASN A 307 9.11 -22.15 -14.86
N MET A 308 8.59 -23.18 -15.54
CA MET A 308 8.07 -24.36 -14.86
C MET A 308 9.19 -25.29 -14.35
N PRO A 309 8.96 -26.06 -13.27
CA PRO A 309 9.79 -27.20 -12.89
C PRO A 309 9.96 -28.19 -14.05
N ALA A 310 11.09 -28.90 -14.10
CA ALA A 310 11.47 -29.77 -15.22
C ALA A 310 10.44 -30.88 -15.51
N GLU A 311 9.74 -31.34 -14.48
CA GLU A 311 8.68 -32.34 -14.53
C GLU A 311 7.47 -31.82 -15.30
N LEU A 312 7.09 -30.56 -15.05
CA LEU A 312 5.96 -29.88 -15.71
C LEU A 312 6.33 -29.37 -17.10
N GLN A 313 7.60 -29.02 -17.34
CA GLN A 313 8.08 -28.60 -18.66
C GLN A 313 7.86 -29.66 -19.74
N LYS A 314 8.08 -30.94 -19.43
CA LYS A 314 7.86 -32.03 -20.40
C LYS A 314 6.40 -32.15 -20.79
N LEU A 315 5.51 -32.04 -19.82
CA LEU A 315 4.07 -32.06 -20.04
C LEU A 315 3.61 -30.83 -20.84
N MET A 316 4.15 -29.66 -20.50
CA MET A 316 3.90 -28.42 -21.22
C MET A 316 4.39 -28.45 -22.67
N ALA A 317 5.57 -29.02 -22.94
CA ALA A 317 6.11 -29.13 -24.30
C ALA A 317 5.22 -30.01 -25.20
N MET A 318 4.53 -31.01 -24.63
CA MET A 318 3.57 -31.83 -25.36
C MET A 318 2.21 -31.14 -25.51
N ALA A 319 1.72 -30.49 -24.45
CA ALA A 319 0.37 -29.92 -24.39
C ALA A 319 0.26 -28.47 -24.90
N ASN A 320 1.38 -27.81 -25.20
CA ASN A 320 1.45 -26.43 -25.67
C ASN A 320 2.48 -26.26 -26.79
N GLU A 321 2.55 -27.23 -27.71
CA GLU A 321 3.49 -27.23 -28.83
C GLU A 321 3.32 -25.98 -29.73
N ASP A 322 2.08 -25.52 -29.90
CA ASP A 322 1.71 -24.32 -30.66
C ASP A 322 2.01 -23.00 -29.92
N GLY A 323 2.41 -23.05 -28.64
CA GLY A 323 2.70 -21.86 -27.82
C GLY A 323 1.49 -20.97 -27.53
N LYS A 324 0.26 -21.47 -27.70
CA LYS A 324 -1.00 -20.73 -27.51
C LYS A 324 -1.62 -20.89 -26.12
N GLY A 325 -1.00 -21.71 -25.27
CA GLY A 325 -1.44 -22.01 -23.92
C GLY A 325 -1.48 -20.75 -23.05
N ARG A 326 -2.57 -20.59 -22.31
CA ARG A 326 -2.81 -19.45 -21.42
C ARG A 326 -3.23 -19.95 -20.05
N PHE A 327 -2.90 -19.18 -19.03
CA PHE A 327 -3.35 -19.42 -17.66
C PHE A 327 -4.27 -18.31 -17.17
N ASP A 328 -5.16 -18.67 -16.26
CA ASP A 328 -6.03 -17.78 -15.50
C ASP A 328 -5.99 -18.22 -14.03
N VAL A 329 -5.46 -17.37 -13.15
CA VAL A 329 -5.34 -17.66 -11.72
C VAL A 329 -6.14 -16.63 -10.94
N LYS A 330 -7.02 -17.11 -10.06
CA LYS A 330 -7.74 -16.29 -9.09
C LYS A 330 -7.26 -16.63 -7.69
N GLN A 331 -7.02 -15.60 -6.90
CA GLN A 331 -6.53 -15.75 -5.53
C GLN A 331 -6.97 -14.59 -4.65
N HIS A 332 -6.80 -14.76 -3.35
CA HIS A 332 -7.05 -13.71 -2.37
C HIS A 332 -6.07 -13.79 -1.19
N LEU A 333 -6.02 -12.69 -0.45
CA LEU A 333 -5.28 -12.60 0.81
C LEU A 333 -5.90 -13.50 1.88
N GLN A 334 -5.09 -14.34 2.53
CA GLN A 334 -5.57 -15.21 3.60
C GLN A 334 -6.21 -14.42 4.76
N SER A 335 -5.63 -13.27 5.12
CA SER A 335 -6.24 -12.29 6.00
C SER A 335 -6.10 -10.89 5.42
N PRO A 336 -7.19 -10.11 5.36
CA PRO A 336 -7.13 -8.73 4.89
C PRO A 336 -6.59 -7.79 5.98
N TRP A 337 -6.61 -8.18 7.25
CA TRP A 337 -6.21 -7.32 8.38
C TRP A 337 -4.81 -7.65 8.88
N ASN A 338 -4.04 -6.60 9.15
CA ASN A 338 -2.73 -6.66 9.78
C ASN A 338 -2.62 -5.70 10.96
N VAL A 339 -1.84 -6.03 11.99
CA VAL A 339 -1.56 -5.13 13.11
C VAL A 339 -0.26 -4.39 12.84
N LEU A 340 -0.21 -3.09 13.19
CA LEU A 340 0.90 -2.20 12.91
C LEU A 340 1.43 -1.57 14.20
N LEU A 341 2.75 -1.43 14.29
CA LEU A 341 3.45 -0.64 15.29
C LEU A 341 4.46 0.24 14.56
N GLY A 342 4.35 1.56 14.72
CA GLY A 342 5.22 2.49 14.04
C GLY A 342 5.76 3.58 14.93
N ALA A 343 6.85 4.18 14.46
CA ALA A 343 7.48 5.32 15.06
C ALA A 343 7.92 6.30 13.97
N GLN A 344 7.89 7.58 14.32
CA GLN A 344 8.38 8.66 13.49
C GLN A 344 9.26 9.56 14.34
N TYR A 345 10.44 9.84 13.82
CA TYR A 345 11.40 10.74 14.43
C TYR A 345 11.58 11.99 13.57
N GLU A 346 11.32 13.15 14.15
CA GLU A 346 11.60 14.46 13.54
C GLU A 346 13.09 14.76 13.69
N VAL A 347 13.86 14.48 12.63
CA VAL A 347 15.31 14.74 12.60
C VAL A 347 15.57 16.25 12.49
N THR A 348 14.78 16.92 11.67
CA THR A 348 14.75 18.38 11.51
C THR A 348 13.32 18.82 11.26
N ARG A 349 13.02 20.13 11.36
CA ARG A 349 11.69 20.69 11.07
C ARG A 349 11.13 20.31 9.70
N ASN A 350 12.00 20.01 8.74
CA ASN A 350 11.62 19.67 7.36
C ASN A 350 11.87 18.20 7.02
N PHE A 351 12.54 17.42 7.88
CA PHE A 351 12.92 16.04 7.56
C PHE A 351 12.52 15.07 8.66
N ASN A 352 11.69 14.09 8.28
CA ASN A 352 11.18 13.06 9.16
C ASN A 352 11.64 11.67 8.71
N LEU A 353 11.96 10.83 9.68
CA LEU A 353 12.21 9.41 9.45
C LEU A 353 11.07 8.61 10.05
N ILE A 354 10.46 7.73 9.26
CA ILE A 354 9.36 6.87 9.66
C ILE A 354 9.81 5.43 9.58
N THR A 355 9.41 4.62 10.56
CA THR A 355 9.55 3.17 10.54
C THR A 355 8.26 2.53 11.05
N GLU A 356 7.74 1.52 10.35
CA GLU A 356 6.56 0.77 10.77
C GLU A 356 6.78 -0.73 10.59
N PHE A 357 6.35 -1.50 11.57
CA PHE A 357 6.39 -2.96 11.59
C PHE A 357 4.96 -3.49 11.59
N GLY A 358 4.69 -4.46 10.72
CA GLY A 358 3.43 -5.19 10.68
C GLY A 358 3.59 -6.61 11.21
N PHE A 359 2.61 -7.06 11.98
CA PHE A 359 2.60 -8.37 12.65
C PHE A 359 1.20 -9.02 12.58
N ALA A 360 1.14 -10.30 12.98
CA ALA A 360 0.04 -11.27 12.88
C ALA A 360 0.18 -12.17 11.65
N GLU A 361 -0.80 -12.18 10.74
CA GLU A 361 -0.75 -13.04 9.55
C GLU A 361 0.20 -12.52 8.46
N ARG A 362 0.49 -11.21 8.46
CA ARG A 362 1.40 -10.55 7.53
C ARG A 362 2.55 -9.87 8.30
N ASN A 363 3.78 -10.31 8.02
CA ASN A 363 4.97 -9.66 8.55
C ASN A 363 5.46 -8.63 7.55
N SER A 364 5.53 -7.37 7.97
CA SER A 364 6.03 -6.28 7.13
C SER A 364 7.00 -5.38 7.87
N PHE A 365 7.94 -4.81 7.14
CA PHE A 365 8.85 -3.77 7.60
C PHE A 365 8.82 -2.64 6.59
N PHE A 366 8.57 -1.43 7.08
CA PHE A 366 8.49 -0.21 6.29
C PHE A 366 9.44 0.83 6.87
N VAL A 367 10.16 1.53 6.01
CA VAL A 367 10.98 2.69 6.39
C VAL A 367 10.83 3.78 5.32
N SER A 368 10.70 5.03 5.74
CA SER A 368 10.55 6.17 4.82
C SER A 368 11.30 7.39 5.34
N GLY A 369 12.01 8.07 4.45
CA GLY A 369 12.48 9.44 4.66
C GLY A 369 11.51 10.41 3.97
N GLU A 370 11.07 11.43 4.69
CA GLU A 370 10.16 12.47 4.19
C GLU A 370 10.83 13.83 4.32
N TYR A 371 10.73 14.64 3.27
CA TYR A 371 11.11 16.04 3.28
C TYR A 371 9.89 16.92 2.95
N ARG A 372 9.63 17.96 3.76
CA ARG A 372 8.55 18.94 3.54
C ARG A 372 9.07 20.35 3.31
N PHE A 373 8.41 21.11 2.43
CA PHE A 373 8.82 22.46 2.00
C PHE A 373 7.66 23.34 1.54
#